data_AF-A0A947F5J2-F1
#
_entry.id   AF-A0A947F5J2-F1
#
_cell.length_a   1.000
_cell.length_b   1.000
_cell.length_c   1.000
_cell.angle_alpha   90.00
_cell.angle_beta   90.00
_cell.angle_gamma   90.00
#
_symmetry.space_group_name_H-M   'P 1'
#
loop_
_entity.id
_entity.type
_entity.pdbx_description
1 polymer ?
#
loop_
_entity_poly.entity_id
_entity_poly.type
_entity_poly.pdbx_seq_one_letter_code
_entity_poly.pdbx_strand_id
1 'polypeptide(L)'
;TKKGFSILADCYTSKDSPAILRLLVDPTEPAKVRLKAAEMLGDIGELEAVDALRNLKVGNDLIEKEIDKSVKKIHERHFTRDCPFCAEIIKKKAKICKHCQREVAGK
;
A
#
# COMPACT_ATOMS: atom_id res chain seq x y z
N THR A 1 0.64 21.23 14.91
CA THR A 1 0.47 19.93 14.21
C THR A 1 -0.43 19.98 12.97
N LYS A 2 -0.48 21.11 12.21
CA LYS A 2 -1.19 21.19 10.91
C LYS A 2 -0.30 20.95 9.69
N LYS A 3 1.03 21.03 9.86
CA LYS A 3 2.01 20.96 8.76
C LYS A 3 1.97 19.63 8.01
N GLY A 4 1.97 18.48 8.72
CA GLY A 4 1.93 17.16 8.08
C GLY A 4 0.69 16.95 7.20
N PHE A 5 -0.49 17.40 7.65
CA PHE A 5 -1.71 17.34 6.83
C PHE A 5 -1.69 18.26 5.62
N SER A 6 -1.06 19.45 5.74
CA SER A 6 -0.86 20.34 4.60
C SER A 6 0.02 19.69 3.54
N ILE A 7 1.14 19.10 3.95
CA ILE A 7 2.06 18.41 3.04
C ILE A 7 1.35 17.24 2.36
N LEU A 8 0.57 16.45 3.12
CA LEU A 8 -0.22 15.36 2.53
C LEU A 8 -1.19 15.85 1.45
N ALA A 9 -1.91 16.94 1.69
CA ALA A 9 -2.84 17.50 0.72
C ALA A 9 -2.13 17.95 -0.58
N ASP A 10 -0.96 18.57 -0.44
CA ASP A 10 -0.15 18.99 -1.58
C ASP A 10 0.35 17.77 -2.36
N CYS A 11 0.91 16.76 -1.67
CA CYS A 11 1.38 15.52 -2.28
C CYS A 11 0.26 14.74 -2.99
N TYR A 12 -0.96 14.76 -2.45
CA TYR A 12 -2.10 14.10 -3.07
C TYR A 12 -2.48 14.74 -4.41
N THR A 13 -2.53 16.08 -4.41
CA THR A 13 -2.88 16.87 -5.59
C THR A 13 -1.83 16.69 -6.68
N SER A 14 -0.55 16.64 -6.30
CA SER A 14 0.56 16.41 -7.24
C SER A 14 0.78 14.94 -7.61
N LYS A 15 0.02 14.01 -7.00
CA LYS A 15 0.20 12.55 -7.12
C LYS A 15 1.60 12.05 -6.74
N ASP A 16 2.24 12.71 -5.78
CA ASP A 16 3.55 12.36 -5.25
C ASP A 16 3.45 11.23 -4.21
N SER A 17 3.26 10.00 -4.68
CA SER A 17 3.21 8.82 -3.81
C SER A 17 4.52 8.57 -3.02
N PRO A 18 5.74 8.82 -3.56
CA PRO A 18 6.97 8.71 -2.76
C PRO A 18 7.01 9.64 -1.54
N ALA A 19 6.55 10.88 -1.68
CA ALA A 19 6.50 11.82 -0.56
C ALA A 19 5.49 11.39 0.51
N ILE A 20 4.33 10.84 0.12
CA ILE A 20 3.35 10.30 1.07
C ILE A 20 3.94 9.08 1.81
N LEU A 21 4.65 8.19 1.10
CA LEU A 21 5.34 7.06 1.73
C LEU A 21 6.37 7.52 2.76
N ARG A 22 7.14 8.58 2.47
CA ARG A 22 8.08 9.17 3.44
C ARG A 22 7.38 9.62 4.73
N LEU A 23 6.22 10.27 4.62
CA LEU A 23 5.44 10.68 5.79
C LEU A 23 4.86 9.49 6.58
N LEU A 24 4.54 8.39 5.91
CA LEU A 24 4.05 7.17 6.56
C LEU A 24 5.15 6.49 7.41
N VAL A 25 6.38 6.45 6.89
CA VAL A 25 7.52 5.77 7.54
C VAL A 25 8.22 6.63 8.59
N ASP A 26 7.97 7.94 8.62
CA ASP A 26 8.59 8.86 9.56
C ASP A 26 8.05 8.64 10.99
N PRO A 27 8.87 8.16 11.96
CA PRO A 27 8.42 7.94 13.33
C PRO A 27 8.19 9.25 14.10
N THR A 28 8.68 10.39 13.61
CA THR A 28 8.50 11.71 14.23
C THR A 28 7.13 12.31 13.88
N GLU A 29 6.49 11.82 12.82
CA GLU A 29 5.16 12.26 12.42
C GLU A 29 4.08 11.68 13.37
N PRO A 30 3.05 12.47 13.72
CA PRO A 30 1.95 11.99 14.56
C PRO A 30 1.24 10.80 13.93
N ALA A 31 0.80 9.85 14.76
CA ALA A 31 0.11 8.63 14.29
C ALA A 31 -1.09 8.91 13.35
N LYS A 32 -1.81 10.02 13.57
CA LYS A 32 -2.92 10.44 12.70
C LYS A 32 -2.47 10.84 11.28
N VAL A 33 -1.32 11.50 11.16
CA VAL A 33 -0.73 11.88 9.86
C VAL A 33 -0.29 10.61 9.13
N ARG A 34 0.41 9.72 9.82
CA ARG A 34 0.84 8.43 9.28
C ARG A 34 -0.34 7.57 8.82
N LEU A 35 -1.41 7.49 9.62
CA LEU A 35 -2.62 6.76 9.26
C LEU A 35 -3.28 7.35 7.99
N LYS A 36 -3.35 8.68 7.89
CA LYS A 36 -3.89 9.33 6.69
C LYS A 36 -2.99 9.12 5.46
N ALA A 37 -1.67 9.11 5.64
CA ALA A 37 -0.71 8.81 4.59
C ALA A 37 -0.91 7.38 4.03
N ALA A 38 -1.13 6.39 4.90
CA ALA A 38 -1.43 5.02 4.49
C ALA A 38 -2.70 4.96 3.63
N GLU A 39 -3.79 5.59 4.06
CA GLU A 39 -5.05 5.65 3.32
C GLU A 39 -4.85 6.25 1.92
N MET A 40 -4.14 7.38 1.83
CA MET A 40 -3.88 8.10 0.57
C MET A 40 -3.01 7.29 -0.40
N LEU A 41 -2.04 6.51 0.09
CA LEU A 41 -1.30 5.57 -0.74
C LEU A 41 -2.21 4.49 -1.33
N GLY A 42 -3.28 4.10 -0.64
CA GLY A 42 -4.30 3.21 -1.19
C GLY A 42 -5.06 3.81 -2.37
N ASP A 43 -5.23 5.14 -2.40
CA ASP A 43 -5.96 5.89 -3.42
C ASP A 43 -5.16 6.16 -4.69
N ILE A 44 -3.89 6.54 -4.53
CA ILE A 44 -3.04 6.99 -5.65
C ILE A 44 -1.82 6.10 -5.89
N GLY A 45 -1.54 5.15 -4.99
CA GLY A 45 -0.38 4.26 -5.12
C GLY A 45 -0.48 3.35 -6.33
N GLU A 46 0.66 3.11 -6.97
CA GLU A 46 0.81 2.18 -8.08
C GLU A 46 1.23 0.79 -7.56
N LEU A 47 1.33 -0.20 -8.44
CA LEU A 47 1.71 -1.57 -8.06
C LEU A 47 3.06 -1.64 -7.33
N GLU A 48 4.00 -0.75 -7.67
CA GLU A 48 5.31 -0.63 -7.03
C GLU A 48 5.22 -0.28 -5.54
N ALA A 49 4.13 0.36 -5.11
CA ALA A 49 3.91 0.70 -3.70
C ALA A 49 3.49 -0.52 -2.86
N VAL A 50 2.96 -1.59 -3.47
CA VAL A 50 2.47 -2.76 -2.74
C VAL A 50 3.57 -3.41 -1.92
N ASP A 51 4.73 -3.68 -2.54
CA ASP A 51 5.86 -4.31 -1.84
C ASP A 51 6.43 -3.42 -0.74
N ALA A 52 6.50 -2.10 -0.99
CA ALA A 52 6.96 -1.13 0.00
C ALA A 52 6.02 -1.10 1.23
N LEU A 53 4.71 -1.14 0.99
CA LEU A 53 3.68 -1.15 2.03
C LEU A 53 3.70 -2.46 2.84
N ARG A 54 3.81 -3.62 2.18
CA ARG A 54 3.84 -4.94 2.82
C ARG A 54 5.04 -5.14 3.74
N ASN A 55 6.20 -4.64 3.34
CA ASN A 55 7.44 -4.81 4.11
C ASN A 55 7.61 -3.77 5.23
N LEU A 56 6.68 -2.82 5.35
CA LEU A 56 6.78 -1.76 6.33
C LEU A 56 6.39 -2.23 7.73
N LYS A 57 7.27 -2.00 8.71
CA LYS A 57 7.00 -2.22 10.13
C LYS A 57 6.73 -0.89 10.82
N VAL A 58 5.49 -0.65 11.23
CA VAL A 58 5.06 0.64 11.81
C VAL A 58 4.86 0.61 13.32
N GLY A 59 4.79 -0.58 13.93
CA GLY A 59 4.65 -0.78 15.38
C GLY A 59 3.32 -0.28 15.97
N ASN A 60 2.32 -0.04 15.13
CA ASN A 60 1.01 0.45 15.50
C ASN A 60 -0.08 -0.30 14.71
N ASP A 61 -0.89 -1.08 15.43
CA ASP A 61 -1.91 -1.95 14.84
C ASP A 61 -2.92 -1.23 13.95
N LEU A 62 -3.26 0.03 14.26
CA LEU A 62 -4.21 0.80 13.45
C LEU A 62 -3.60 1.19 12.11
N ILE A 63 -2.31 1.55 12.10
CA ILE A 63 -1.59 1.87 10.87
C ILE A 63 -1.36 0.60 10.04
N GLU A 64 -1.02 -0.53 10.67
CA GLU A 64 -0.87 -1.82 9.98
C GLU A 64 -2.18 -2.25 9.28
N LYS A 65 -3.31 -2.16 10.00
CA LYS A 65 -4.63 -2.45 9.40
C LYS A 65 -4.96 -1.51 8.25
N GLU A 66 -4.56 -0.25 8.31
CA GLU A 66 -4.79 0.70 7.24
C GLU A 66 -3.90 0.41 6.02
N ILE A 67 -2.63 0.05 6.24
CA ILE A 67 -1.72 -0.41 5.19
C ILE A 67 -2.32 -1.61 4.46
N ASP A 68 -2.83 -2.61 5.19
CA ASP A 68 -3.45 -3.79 4.59
C ASP A 68 -4.68 -3.45 3.74
N LYS A 69 -5.51 -2.48 4.17
CA LYS A 69 -6.63 -1.99 3.35
C LYS A 69 -6.14 -1.27 2.10
N SER A 70 -5.11 -0.44 2.23
CA SER A 70 -4.54 0.31 1.11
C SER A 70 -3.95 -0.63 0.05
N VAL A 71 -3.25 -1.69 0.46
CA VAL A 71 -2.76 -2.73 -0.46
C VAL A 71 -3.93 -3.40 -1.20
N LYS A 72 -5.01 -3.77 -0.49
CA LYS A 72 -6.22 -4.32 -1.14
C LYS A 72 -6.82 -3.35 -2.15
N LYS A 73 -6.88 -2.06 -1.83
CA LYS A 73 -7.40 -1.02 -2.72
C LYS A 73 -6.54 -0.86 -3.98
N ILE A 74 -5.22 -0.91 -3.85
CA ILE A 74 -4.29 -0.89 -5.01
C ILE A 74 -4.54 -2.11 -5.90
N HIS A 75 -4.65 -3.30 -5.32
CA HIS A 75 -4.95 -4.52 -6.08
C HIS A 75 -6.30 -4.48 -6.81
N GLU A 76 -7.34 -3.97 -6.14
CA GLU A 76 -8.66 -3.81 -6.73
C GLU A 76 -8.62 -2.86 -7.94
N ARG A 77 -7.95 -1.71 -7.83
CA ARG A 77 -7.79 -0.74 -8.93
C ARG A 77 -7.05 -1.34 -10.13
N HIS A 78 -6.05 -2.18 -9.89
CA HIS A 78 -5.21 -2.76 -10.94
C HIS A 78 -5.66 -4.17 -11.39
N PHE A 79 -6.76 -4.69 -10.85
CA PHE A 79 -7.22 -6.06 -11.09
C PHE A 79 -6.13 -7.12 -10.81
N THR A 80 -5.30 -6.89 -9.80
CA THR A 80 -4.22 -7.78 -9.34
C THR A 80 -4.54 -8.37 -7.97
N ARG A 81 -3.65 -9.24 -7.47
CA ARG A 81 -3.60 -9.78 -6.10
C ARG A 81 -2.22 -10.39 -5.86
N ASP A 82 -1.86 -10.58 -4.60
CA ASP A 82 -0.65 -11.34 -4.25
C ASP A 82 -0.85 -12.84 -4.49
N CYS A 83 0.19 -13.51 -4.96
CA CYS A 83 0.24 -14.95 -5.03
C CYS A 83 0.31 -15.53 -3.61
N PRO A 84 -0.60 -16.45 -3.21
CA PRO A 84 -0.64 -16.99 -1.85
C PRO A 84 0.57 -17.88 -1.48
N PHE A 85 1.45 -18.19 -2.44
CA PHE A 85 2.60 -19.07 -2.24
C PHE A 85 3.94 -18.36 -2.25
N CYS A 86 4.12 -17.39 -3.15
CA CYS A 86 5.39 -16.69 -3.36
C CYS A 86 5.27 -15.17 -3.22
N ALA A 87 4.10 -14.66 -2.80
CA ALA A 87 3.79 -13.23 -2.64
C ALA A 87 3.87 -12.37 -3.92
N GLU A 88 4.33 -12.90 -5.05
CA GLU A 88 4.38 -12.18 -6.32
C GLU A 88 3.02 -11.62 -6.76
N ILE A 89 3.01 -10.39 -7.29
CA ILE A 89 1.81 -9.76 -7.81
C ILE A 89 1.36 -10.48 -9.09
N ILE A 90 0.15 -11.04 -9.06
CA ILE A 90 -0.47 -11.74 -10.18
C ILE A 90 -1.81 -11.07 -10.55
N LYS A 91 -2.28 -11.27 -11.79
CA LYS A 91 -3.64 -10.84 -12.16
C LYS A 91 -4.68 -11.61 -11.35
N LYS A 92 -5.77 -10.96 -10.97
CA LYS A 92 -6.87 -11.60 -10.20
C LYS A 92 -7.41 -12.86 -10.88
N LYS A 93 -7.49 -12.84 -12.21
CA LYS A 93 -7.92 -13.97 -13.06
C LYS A 93 -6.84 -15.03 -13.36
N ALA A 94 -5.63 -14.89 -12.83
CA ALA A 94 -4.58 -15.87 -13.07
C ALA A 94 -4.98 -17.23 -12.46
N LYS A 95 -4.81 -18.30 -13.26
CA LYS A 95 -4.98 -19.69 -12.80
C LYS A 95 -3.67 -20.30 -12.33
N ILE A 96 -2.55 -19.90 -12.92
CA ILE A 96 -1.20 -20.38 -12.59
C ILE A 96 -0.31 -19.16 -12.35
N CYS A 97 0.48 -19.18 -11.27
CA CYS A 97 1.50 -18.16 -11.02
C CYS A 97 2.72 -18.43 -11.91
N LYS A 98 3.15 -17.45 -12.70
CA LYS A 98 4.31 -17.59 -13.60
C LYS A 98 5.66 -17.65 -12.87
N HIS A 99 5.70 -17.24 -11.60
CA HIS A 99 6.91 -17.24 -10.80
C HIS A 99 7.14 -18.59 -10.13
N CYS A 100 6.19 -19.06 -9.30
CA CYS A 100 6.32 -20.33 -8.57
C CYS A 100 5.68 -21.54 -9.26
N GLN A 101 5.03 -21.36 -10.42
CA GLN A 101 4.38 -22.41 -11.22
C GLN A 101 3.25 -23.18 -10.52
N ARG A 102 2.74 -22.68 -9.38
CA ARG A 102 1.63 -23.29 -8.64
C ARG A 102 0.27 -22.82 -9.17
N GLU A 103 -0.73 -23.67 -9.06
CA GLU A 103 -2.11 -23.33 -9.33
C GLU A 103 -2.65 -22.40 -8.23
N VAL A 104 -3.12 -21.23 -8.65
CA VAL A 104 -3.67 -20.17 -7.80
C VAL A 104 -5.17 -19.97 -8.02
N ALA A 105 -5.81 -20.77 -8.88
CA ALA A 105 -7.26 -20.71 -9.11
C ALA A 105 -8.03 -20.99 -7.81
N GLY A 106 -9.02 -20.14 -7.48
CA GLY A 106 -9.87 -20.31 -6.29
C GLY A 106 -9.19 -20.04 -4.95
N LYS A 107 -7.97 -19.51 -4.96
CA LYS A 107 -7.20 -19.10 -3.77
C LYS A 107 -7.09 -17.59 -3.69
#